data_AF-A0A2W1A950-F1
#
_entry.id   AF-A0A2W1A950-F1
#
_cell.length_a   1.000
_cell.length_b   1.000
_cell.length_c   1.000
_cell.angle_alpha   90.00
_cell.angle_beta   90.00
_cell.angle_gamma   90.00
#
_symmetry.space_group_name_H-M   'P 1'
#
loop_
_entity.id
_entity.type
_entity.pdbx_description
1 polymer ?
#
loop_
_entity_poly.entity_id
_entity_poly.type
_entity_poly.pdbx_seq_one_letter_code
_entity_poly.pdbx_strand_id
1 'polypeptide(L)'
;MDPAIAANRLKEVKRIFDDQKVVFWLGSGTCLGCIRENRFIPWDDEIDTASIIGMHGLDEETIYRMGDVFKENGFYPRIRSNPQYMSVAFIKDGVRTDWTCHRIVDGGAIEFPGVKLPLHLFTQPKKIEFIGQKFLVPSPPEEYLRLKYGSEWLTPKGPGFEADVVMKIGDGDNLSRWNKFQRALSVGKFPRANSSVKVFDRDGRLVRGAEVIVAGLDRSKTDRYGVAKFYVPHTACYAMVIRYEKHQEILYEEWLSPSINYIYRPGPIITPEQHYKGGVRAMALEISEM
;
A
#
# COMPACT_ATOMS: atom_id res chain seq x y z
N MET A 1 11.89 11.64 -6.96
CA MET A 1 11.81 11.70 -8.45
C MET A 1 11.96 13.16 -8.94
N ASP A 2 12.50 13.42 -10.13
CA ASP A 2 12.51 14.80 -10.69
C ASP A 2 11.09 15.27 -11.04
N PRO A 3 10.60 16.42 -10.52
CA PRO A 3 9.21 16.85 -10.72
C PRO A 3 8.83 17.14 -12.18
N ALA A 4 9.76 17.59 -13.02
CA ALA A 4 9.48 17.86 -14.43
C ALA A 4 9.34 16.55 -15.23
N ILE A 5 10.22 15.57 -14.95
CA ILE A 5 10.09 14.22 -15.52
C ILE A 5 8.78 13.58 -15.04
N ALA A 6 8.44 13.71 -13.76
CA ALA A 6 7.19 13.21 -13.20
C ALA A 6 5.96 13.81 -13.89
N ALA A 7 5.97 15.13 -14.10
CA ALA A 7 4.88 15.84 -14.77
C ALA A 7 4.72 15.37 -16.22
N ASN A 8 5.81 15.24 -16.96
CA ASN A 8 5.77 14.75 -18.34
C ASN A 8 5.26 13.30 -18.40
N ARG A 9 5.72 12.44 -17.48
CA ARG A 9 5.27 11.05 -17.37
C ARG A 9 3.77 10.97 -17.08
N LEU A 10 3.28 11.71 -16.08
CA LEU A 10 1.86 11.69 -15.73
C LEU A 10 0.97 12.23 -16.87
N LYS A 11 1.42 13.25 -17.62
CA LYS A 11 0.71 13.74 -18.82
C LYS A 11 0.64 12.70 -19.94
N GLU A 12 1.73 11.97 -20.17
CA GLU A 12 1.76 10.89 -21.17
C GLU A 12 0.82 9.75 -20.78
N VAL A 13 0.88 9.31 -19.52
CA VAL A 13 -0.01 8.29 -18.96
C VAL A 13 -1.47 8.72 -19.07
N LYS A 14 -1.77 9.98 -18.73
CA LYS A 14 -3.09 10.55 -18.90
C LYS A 14 -3.58 10.48 -20.34
N ARG A 15 -2.75 10.90 -21.31
CA ARG A 15 -3.10 10.83 -22.73
C ARG A 15 -3.47 9.41 -23.15
N ILE A 16 -2.66 8.42 -22.76
CA ILE A 16 -2.92 7.00 -23.07
C ILE A 16 -4.26 6.54 -22.46
N PHE A 17 -4.53 6.88 -21.20
CA PHE A 17 -5.83 6.56 -20.60
C PHE A 17 -7.01 7.26 -21.28
N ASP A 18 -6.87 8.55 -21.62
CA ASP A 18 -7.90 9.31 -22.32
C ASP A 18 -8.21 8.71 -23.70
N ASP A 19 -7.17 8.34 -24.47
CA ASP A 19 -7.27 7.70 -25.78
C ASP A 19 -8.01 6.35 -25.68
N GLN A 20 -7.78 5.61 -24.59
CA GLN A 20 -8.43 4.32 -24.29
C GLN A 20 -9.74 4.46 -23.50
N LYS A 21 -10.19 5.70 -23.23
CA LYS A 21 -11.40 6.02 -22.46
C LYS A 21 -11.43 5.38 -21.07
N VAL A 22 -10.27 5.19 -20.45
CA VAL A 22 -10.13 4.66 -19.10
C VAL A 22 -10.24 5.79 -18.09
N VAL A 23 -11.20 5.69 -17.17
CA VAL A 23 -11.33 6.62 -16.05
C VAL A 23 -10.37 6.22 -14.94
N PHE A 24 -9.46 7.13 -14.61
CA PHE A 24 -8.51 7.00 -13.51
C PHE A 24 -8.46 8.31 -12.71
N TRP A 25 -7.98 8.24 -11.48
CA TRP A 25 -7.70 9.40 -10.63
C TRP A 25 -6.28 9.34 -10.06
N LEU A 26 -5.79 10.48 -9.59
CA LEU A 26 -4.59 10.55 -8.77
C LEU A 26 -4.90 9.89 -7.43
N GLY A 27 -4.10 8.90 -7.05
CA GLY A 27 -4.23 8.19 -5.78
C GLY A 27 -3.12 8.56 -4.80
N SER A 28 -3.24 8.09 -3.56
CA SER A 28 -2.13 8.01 -2.59
C SER A 28 -1.26 9.28 -2.53
N GLY A 29 0.08 9.14 -2.66
CA GLY A 29 1.04 10.23 -2.50
C GLY A 29 0.87 11.31 -3.56
N THR A 30 0.53 10.92 -4.79
CA THR A 30 0.26 11.87 -5.88
C THR A 30 -0.98 12.73 -5.62
N CYS A 31 -2.07 12.15 -5.10
CA CYS A 31 -3.25 12.91 -4.69
C CYS A 31 -2.93 13.84 -3.50
N LEU A 32 -2.20 13.33 -2.50
CA LEU A 32 -1.81 14.11 -1.34
C LEU A 32 -0.98 15.34 -1.74
N GLY A 33 0.05 15.15 -2.57
CA GLY A 33 0.87 16.23 -3.09
C GLY A 33 0.05 17.25 -3.90
N CYS A 34 -0.80 16.76 -4.79
CA CYS A 34 -1.70 17.60 -5.60
C CYS A 34 -2.59 18.50 -4.73
N ILE A 35 -3.25 17.94 -3.71
CA ILE A 35 -4.22 18.67 -2.89
C ILE A 35 -3.56 19.56 -1.85
N ARG A 36 -2.53 19.06 -1.16
CA ARG A 36 -1.93 19.76 -0.01
C ARG A 36 -0.96 20.86 -0.42
N GLU A 37 -0.16 20.60 -1.45
CA GLU A 37 0.99 21.46 -1.79
C GLU A 37 1.05 21.84 -3.28
N ASN A 38 0.07 21.39 -4.09
CA ASN A 38 0.02 21.61 -5.53
C ASN A 38 1.33 21.25 -6.26
N ARG A 39 2.00 20.19 -5.80
CA ARG A 39 3.22 19.64 -6.40
C ARG A 39 3.37 18.15 -6.05
N PHE A 40 4.26 17.45 -6.73
CA PHE A 40 4.69 16.12 -6.29
C PHE A 40 5.41 16.20 -4.94
N ILE A 41 5.25 15.18 -4.10
CA ILE A 41 5.92 15.09 -2.81
C ILE A 41 7.44 14.89 -3.07
N PRO A 42 8.34 15.70 -2.48
CA PRO A 42 9.77 15.68 -2.85
C PRO A 42 10.50 14.35 -2.62
N TRP A 43 10.11 13.60 -1.59
CA TRP A 43 10.70 12.31 -1.23
C TRP A 43 9.97 11.12 -1.84
N ASP A 44 8.94 11.37 -2.66
CA ASP A 44 8.21 10.33 -3.37
C ASP A 44 8.96 9.98 -4.67
N ASP A 45 9.02 8.69 -4.97
CA ASP A 45 9.76 8.14 -6.11
C ASP A 45 8.85 7.54 -7.19
N GLU A 46 7.54 7.48 -6.94
CA GLU A 46 6.55 6.98 -7.87
C GLU A 46 5.37 7.94 -8.10
N ILE A 47 4.59 7.62 -9.13
CA ILE A 47 3.35 8.32 -9.46
C ILE A 47 2.21 7.36 -9.21
N ASP A 48 1.30 7.73 -8.33
CA ASP A 48 0.16 6.93 -7.91
C ASP A 48 -1.10 7.30 -8.67
N THR A 49 -1.65 6.33 -9.39
CA THR A 49 -2.95 6.41 -10.04
C THR A 49 -3.83 5.24 -9.62
N ALA A 50 -5.14 5.44 -9.65
CA ALA A 50 -6.08 4.40 -9.24
C ALA A 50 -7.39 4.43 -10.02
N SER A 51 -8.03 3.27 -10.04
CA SER A 51 -9.38 3.04 -10.55
C SER A 51 -10.09 1.96 -9.70
N ILE A 52 -11.38 1.74 -9.92
CA ILE A 52 -12.13 0.63 -9.30
C ILE A 52 -12.73 -0.26 -10.39
N ILE A 53 -12.47 -1.57 -10.28
CA ILE A 53 -13.06 -2.60 -11.14
C ILE A 53 -14.56 -2.67 -10.85
N GLY A 54 -15.37 -2.61 -11.90
CA GLY A 54 -16.84 -2.53 -11.81
C GLY A 54 -17.39 -1.11 -11.69
N MET A 55 -16.53 -0.08 -11.73
CA MET A 55 -16.94 1.32 -11.79
C MET A 55 -16.41 1.97 -13.06
N HIS A 56 -17.11 2.98 -13.57
CA HIS A 56 -16.70 3.78 -14.73
C HIS A 56 -16.36 2.96 -15.99
N GLY A 57 -16.98 1.80 -16.15
CA GLY A 57 -16.75 0.90 -17.29
C GLY A 57 -15.44 0.11 -17.24
N LEU A 58 -14.73 0.09 -16.10
CA LEU A 58 -13.50 -0.69 -15.97
C LEU A 58 -13.79 -2.15 -15.60
N ASP A 59 -13.21 -3.07 -16.36
CA ASP A 59 -13.17 -4.50 -16.10
C ASP A 59 -11.73 -5.05 -16.16
N GLU A 60 -11.56 -6.32 -15.75
CA GLU A 60 -10.23 -6.95 -15.71
C GLU A 60 -9.63 -7.15 -17.11
N GLU A 61 -10.46 -7.39 -18.13
CA GLU A 61 -10.01 -7.52 -19.52
C GLU A 61 -9.39 -6.21 -20.03
N THR A 62 -10.03 -5.09 -19.73
CA THR A 62 -9.50 -3.76 -20.02
C THR A 62 -8.14 -3.53 -19.35
N ILE A 63 -7.95 -3.99 -18.11
CA ILE A 63 -6.67 -3.85 -17.40
C ILE A 63 -5.56 -4.63 -18.10
N TYR A 64 -5.82 -5.87 -18.53
CA TYR A 64 -4.83 -6.64 -19.30
C TYR A 64 -4.52 -5.98 -20.65
N ARG A 65 -5.55 -5.56 -21.39
CA ARG A 65 -5.37 -4.83 -22.67
C ARG A 65 -4.54 -3.56 -22.48
N MET A 66 -4.78 -2.80 -21.42
CA MET A 66 -4.01 -1.60 -21.12
C MET A 66 -2.54 -1.92 -20.86
N GLY A 67 -2.21 -3.07 -20.29
CA GLY A 67 -0.83 -3.55 -20.20
C GLY A 67 -0.15 -3.57 -21.56
N ASP A 68 -0.78 -4.17 -22.56
CA ASP A 68 -0.24 -4.21 -23.92
C ASP A 68 -0.15 -2.81 -24.56
N VAL A 69 -1.17 -1.96 -24.38
CA VAL A 69 -1.13 -0.57 -24.85
C VAL A 69 0.04 0.21 -24.25
N PHE A 70 0.29 0.07 -22.94
CA PHE A 70 1.45 0.71 -22.32
C PHE A 70 2.76 0.18 -22.88
N LYS A 71 2.85 -1.14 -23.11
CA LYS A 71 4.02 -1.77 -23.75
C LYS A 71 4.29 -1.20 -25.15
N GLU A 72 3.25 -1.04 -25.97
CA GLU A 72 3.34 -0.44 -27.30
C GLU A 72 3.78 1.04 -27.26
N ASN A 73 3.46 1.75 -26.18
CA ASN A 73 3.91 3.12 -25.94
C ASN A 73 5.30 3.21 -25.26
N GLY A 74 6.05 2.11 -25.22
CA GLY A 74 7.43 2.05 -24.75
C GLY A 74 7.58 1.92 -23.23
N PHE A 75 6.53 1.55 -22.51
CA PHE A 75 6.60 1.25 -21.08
C PHE A 75 6.92 -0.24 -20.85
N TYR A 76 7.42 -0.54 -19.66
CA TYR A 76 7.60 -1.90 -19.16
C TYR A 76 6.54 -2.20 -18.11
N PRO A 77 5.35 -2.72 -18.49
CA PRO A 77 4.28 -3.01 -17.55
C PRO A 77 4.53 -4.34 -16.83
N ARG A 78 4.17 -4.36 -15.55
CA ARG A 78 4.10 -5.55 -14.71
C ARG A 78 2.75 -5.59 -14.03
N ILE A 79 1.93 -6.56 -14.43
CA ILE A 79 0.62 -6.78 -13.85
C ILE A 79 0.75 -7.80 -12.72
N ARG A 80 0.11 -7.51 -11.59
CA ARG A 80 -0.13 -8.47 -10.51
C ARG A 80 -1.60 -8.41 -10.14
N SER A 81 -2.19 -9.56 -9.81
CA SER A 81 -3.58 -9.68 -9.39
C SER A 81 -3.66 -10.43 -8.08
N ASN A 82 -4.49 -9.94 -7.16
CA ASN A 82 -4.89 -10.63 -5.93
C ASN A 82 -6.38 -10.36 -5.66
N PRO A 83 -7.03 -11.00 -4.68
CA PRO A 83 -8.46 -10.80 -4.44
C PRO A 83 -8.91 -9.36 -4.15
N GLN A 84 -8.02 -8.45 -3.75
CA GLN A 84 -8.34 -7.06 -3.39
C GLN A 84 -8.11 -6.07 -4.52
N TYR A 85 -7.14 -6.30 -5.41
CA TYR A 85 -6.81 -5.38 -6.50
C TYR A 85 -6.02 -6.03 -7.63
N MET A 86 -5.97 -5.36 -8.78
CA MET A 86 -4.96 -5.57 -9.82
C MET A 86 -4.03 -4.36 -9.84
N SER A 87 -2.72 -4.57 -9.70
CA SER A 87 -1.73 -3.51 -9.84
C SER A 87 -1.04 -3.62 -11.19
N VAL A 88 -0.99 -2.52 -11.92
CA VAL A 88 -0.17 -2.38 -13.12
C VAL A 88 0.92 -1.37 -12.80
N ALA A 89 2.11 -1.87 -12.49
CA ALA A 89 3.30 -1.04 -12.34
C ALA A 89 3.94 -0.91 -13.72
N PHE A 90 4.13 0.31 -14.21
CA PHE A 90 4.78 0.52 -15.51
C PHE A 90 5.91 1.53 -15.39
N ILE A 91 7.05 1.14 -15.95
CA ILE A 91 8.29 1.91 -15.88
C ILE A 91 8.66 2.38 -17.28
N LYS A 92 9.10 3.63 -17.39
CA LYS A 92 9.74 4.16 -18.61
C LYS A 92 10.76 5.22 -18.20
N ASP A 93 11.94 5.18 -18.80
CA ASP A 93 13.08 6.09 -18.49
C ASP A 93 13.42 6.17 -16.99
N GLY A 94 13.34 5.04 -16.28
CA GLY A 94 13.63 4.97 -14.84
C GLY A 94 12.57 5.59 -13.92
N VAL A 95 11.44 6.05 -14.46
CA VAL A 95 10.31 6.55 -13.67
C VAL A 95 9.19 5.52 -13.64
N ARG A 96 8.76 5.17 -12.44
CA ARG A 96 7.65 4.26 -12.18
C ARG A 96 6.33 5.04 -12.05
N THR A 97 5.28 4.49 -12.65
CA THR A 97 3.90 4.88 -12.38
C THR A 97 3.13 3.63 -12.01
N ASP A 98 2.37 3.73 -10.94
CA ASP A 98 1.51 2.68 -10.44
C ASP A 98 0.06 3.01 -10.78
N TRP A 99 -0.62 2.03 -11.39
CA TRP A 99 -2.06 2.05 -11.57
C TRP A 99 -2.68 0.92 -10.79
N THR A 100 -3.31 1.26 -9.67
CA THR A 100 -3.97 0.28 -8.79
C THR A 100 -5.47 0.27 -9.06
N CYS A 101 -5.94 -0.87 -9.56
CA CYS A 101 -7.34 -1.12 -9.87
C CYS A 101 -7.97 -1.93 -8.74
N HIS A 102 -8.65 -1.25 -7.82
CA HIS A 102 -9.23 -1.88 -6.64
C HIS A 102 -10.47 -2.69 -6.99
N ARG A 103 -10.63 -3.85 -6.37
CA ARG A 103 -11.90 -4.58 -6.34
C ARG A 103 -12.75 -4.10 -5.18
N ILE A 104 -14.06 -4.16 -5.35
CA ILE A 104 -15.01 -3.80 -4.30
C ILE A 104 -15.07 -4.92 -3.26
N VAL A 105 -14.73 -4.60 -2.01
CA VAL A 105 -14.78 -5.51 -0.87
C VAL A 105 -15.70 -4.93 0.20
N ASP A 106 -16.83 -5.60 0.43
CA ASP A 106 -17.81 -5.23 1.47
C ASP A 106 -18.22 -3.74 1.42
N GLY A 107 -18.48 -3.21 0.22
CA GLY A 107 -18.91 -1.82 0.01
C GLY A 107 -17.81 -0.76 0.12
N GLY A 108 -16.55 -1.15 -0.05
CA GLY A 108 -15.41 -0.23 -0.11
C GLY A 108 -14.27 -0.75 -1.00
N ALA A 109 -13.23 0.05 -1.16
CA ALA A 109 -11.96 -0.34 -1.75
C ALA A 109 -10.90 -0.40 -0.64
N ILE A 110 -10.06 -1.43 -0.63
CA ILE A 110 -8.95 -1.53 0.32
C ILE A 110 -7.70 -0.98 -0.38
N GLU A 111 -7.22 0.18 0.07
CA GLU A 111 -5.99 0.79 -0.40
C GLU A 111 -4.84 0.43 0.53
N PHE A 112 -3.63 0.28 -0.02
CA PHE A 112 -2.44 0.04 0.77
C PHE A 112 -2.17 1.19 1.78
N PRO A 113 -1.71 0.91 3.02
CA PRO A 113 -1.27 -0.39 3.55
C PRO A 113 -2.39 -1.27 4.16
N GLY A 114 -3.64 -1.01 3.80
CA GLY A 114 -4.80 -1.73 4.31
C GLY A 114 -5.90 -0.82 4.85
N VAL A 115 -6.02 0.39 4.31
CA VAL A 115 -7.09 1.33 4.66
C VAL A 115 -8.31 1.03 3.79
N LYS A 116 -9.42 0.64 4.42
CA LYS A 116 -10.68 0.48 3.72
C LYS A 116 -11.37 1.83 3.53
N LEU A 117 -11.56 2.23 2.28
CA LEU A 117 -12.19 3.48 1.89
C LEU A 117 -13.60 3.24 1.30
N PRO A 118 -14.59 4.06 1.67
CA PRO A 118 -15.95 3.89 1.20
C PRO A 118 -16.10 4.25 -0.28
N LEU A 119 -16.99 3.56 -1.00
CA LEU A 119 -17.14 3.71 -2.46
C LEU A 119 -17.60 5.11 -2.91
N HIS A 120 -18.30 5.86 -2.05
CA HIS A 120 -18.82 7.18 -2.42
C HIS A 120 -17.72 8.16 -2.82
N LEU A 121 -16.51 7.97 -2.29
CA LEU A 121 -15.32 8.77 -2.63
C LEU A 121 -14.92 8.65 -4.10
N PHE A 122 -15.33 7.56 -4.75
CA PHE A 122 -14.87 7.21 -6.09
C PHE A 122 -16.01 7.19 -7.11
N THR A 123 -17.27 7.30 -6.68
CA THR A 123 -18.45 7.28 -7.56
C THR A 123 -18.50 8.47 -8.50
N GLN A 124 -18.13 9.65 -8.02
CA GLN A 124 -18.09 10.88 -8.81
C GLN A 124 -16.79 11.64 -8.49
N PRO A 125 -15.66 11.24 -9.08
CA PRO A 125 -14.39 11.85 -8.79
C PRO A 125 -14.39 13.34 -9.21
N LYS A 126 -13.70 14.17 -8.43
CA LYS A 126 -13.63 15.61 -8.63
C LYS A 126 -12.54 15.95 -9.63
N LYS A 127 -12.82 16.87 -10.55
CA LYS A 127 -11.80 17.43 -11.45
C LYS A 127 -11.00 18.51 -10.73
N ILE A 128 -9.68 18.47 -10.84
CA ILE A 128 -8.76 19.50 -10.32
C ILE A 128 -7.69 19.82 -11.36
N GLU A 129 -7.14 21.03 -11.30
CA GLU A 129 -5.97 21.41 -12.09
C GLU A 129 -4.68 21.00 -11.37
N PHE A 130 -3.81 20.30 -12.08
CA PHE A 130 -2.49 19.90 -11.59
C PHE A 130 -1.54 19.83 -12.77
N ILE A 131 -0.30 20.27 -12.61
CA ILE A 131 0.74 20.28 -13.68
C ILE A 131 0.28 20.88 -15.03
N GLY A 132 -0.68 21.82 -15.01
CA GLY A 132 -1.25 22.47 -16.21
C GLY A 132 -2.25 21.62 -17.00
N GLN A 133 -2.80 20.54 -16.42
CA GLN A 133 -3.90 19.76 -17.00
C GLN A 133 -4.97 19.45 -15.95
N LYS A 134 -6.14 19.00 -16.40
CA LYS A 134 -7.23 18.58 -15.50
C LYS A 134 -7.12 17.09 -15.19
N PHE A 135 -7.02 16.75 -13.92
CA PHE A 135 -7.00 15.38 -13.41
C PHE A 135 -8.23 15.10 -12.53
N LEU A 136 -8.53 13.82 -12.35
CA LEU A 136 -9.51 13.37 -11.38
C LEU A 136 -8.84 13.05 -10.05
N VAL A 137 -9.53 13.32 -8.95
CA VAL A 137 -9.18 12.93 -7.59
C VAL A 137 -10.42 12.35 -6.89
N PRO A 138 -10.27 11.54 -5.83
CA PRO A 138 -11.39 11.15 -4.98
C PRO A 138 -12.18 12.36 -4.46
N SER A 139 -13.48 12.20 -4.22
CA SER A 139 -14.39 13.30 -3.89
C SER A 139 -15.25 13.00 -2.66
N PRO A 140 -15.19 13.82 -1.59
CA PRO A 140 -14.31 14.99 -1.42
C PRO A 140 -12.84 14.56 -1.19
N PRO A 141 -11.85 15.26 -1.78
CA PRO A 141 -10.44 14.90 -1.62
C PRO A 141 -9.96 15.02 -0.16
N GLU A 142 -10.50 15.98 0.60
CA GLU A 142 -10.15 16.19 2.00
C GLU A 142 -10.66 15.06 2.90
N GLU A 143 -11.80 14.45 2.55
CA GLU A 143 -12.31 13.26 3.23
C GLU A 143 -11.46 12.04 2.90
N TYR A 144 -11.13 11.84 1.62
CA TYR A 144 -10.23 10.77 1.19
C TYR A 144 -8.88 10.83 1.92
N LEU A 145 -8.23 12.00 1.93
CA LEU A 145 -6.92 12.16 2.57
C LEU A 145 -7.00 12.02 4.10
N ARG A 146 -8.08 12.51 4.73
CA ARG A 146 -8.30 12.31 6.17
C ARG A 146 -8.52 10.84 6.52
N LEU A 147 -9.26 10.08 5.71
CA LEU A 147 -9.47 8.65 5.96
C LEU A 147 -8.18 7.85 5.69
N LYS A 148 -7.43 8.20 4.64
CA LYS A 148 -6.20 7.51 4.25
C LYS A 148 -5.02 7.80 5.19
N TYR A 149 -4.79 9.05 5.56
CA TYR A 149 -3.60 9.49 6.31
C TYR A 149 -3.91 9.94 7.75
N GLY A 150 -5.21 10.07 8.10
CA GLY A 150 -5.70 10.53 9.40
C GLY A 150 -5.83 12.06 9.52
N SER A 151 -6.20 12.57 10.70
CA SER A 151 -6.50 14.00 10.92
C SER A 151 -5.35 14.94 10.57
N GLU A 152 -4.12 14.52 10.81
CA GLU A 152 -2.89 15.31 10.60
C GLU A 152 -2.38 15.29 9.14
N TRP A 153 -3.19 14.88 8.16
CA TRP A 153 -2.76 14.74 6.77
C TRP A 153 -2.27 16.06 6.14
N LEU A 154 -2.77 17.20 6.64
CA LEU A 154 -2.34 18.55 6.25
C LEU A 154 -0.91 18.87 6.69
N THR A 155 -0.40 18.21 7.73
CA THR A 155 0.95 18.42 8.25
C THR A 155 1.93 17.59 7.44
N PRO A 156 2.90 18.20 6.71
CA PRO A 156 3.94 17.44 6.03
C PRO A 156 4.84 16.78 7.08
N LYS A 157 4.73 15.46 7.20
CA LYS A 157 5.53 14.69 8.17
C LYS A 157 6.91 14.31 7.67
N GLY A 158 7.17 14.54 6.38
CA GLY A 158 8.39 14.09 5.74
C GLY A 158 8.45 12.56 5.68
N PRO A 159 9.68 12.03 5.51
CA PRO A 159 10.01 10.64 5.77
C PRO A 159 9.52 10.10 7.12
N GLY A 160 8.95 8.89 7.16
CA GLY A 160 8.53 8.21 8.41
C GLY A 160 7.04 8.36 8.76
N PHE A 161 6.21 8.89 7.87
CA PHE A 161 4.76 9.03 8.06
C PHE A 161 4.03 7.68 8.16
N GLU A 162 4.65 6.58 7.73
CA GLU A 162 4.10 5.23 7.66
C GLU A 162 3.55 4.78 9.01
N ALA A 163 4.23 5.16 10.10
CA ALA A 163 3.82 4.85 11.47
C ALA A 163 2.42 5.39 11.76
N ASP A 164 2.16 6.63 11.35
CA ASP A 164 0.89 7.28 11.60
C ASP A 164 -0.25 6.68 10.78
N VAL A 165 0.04 6.10 9.62
CA VAL A 165 -0.94 5.42 8.79
C VAL A 165 -1.22 4.03 9.34
N VAL A 166 -0.17 3.21 9.47
CA VAL A 166 -0.27 1.80 9.85
C VAL A 166 -0.88 1.63 11.24
N MET A 167 -0.48 2.46 12.20
CA MET A 167 -0.93 2.32 13.59
C MET A 167 -2.39 2.74 13.81
N LYS A 168 -3.02 3.42 12.84
CA LYS A 168 -4.45 3.78 12.89
C LYS A 168 -5.37 2.70 12.34
N ILE A 169 -4.84 1.77 11.54
CA ILE A 169 -5.64 0.71 10.94
C ILE A 169 -6.02 -0.28 12.02
N GLY A 170 -7.32 -0.51 12.20
CA GLY A 170 -7.85 -1.40 13.20
C GLY A 170 -7.56 -2.87 12.90
N ASP A 171 -7.37 -3.67 13.95
CA ASP A 171 -7.17 -5.11 13.82
C ASP A 171 -8.39 -5.74 13.12
N GLY A 172 -8.14 -6.35 11.96
CA GLY A 172 -9.17 -7.03 11.19
C GLY A 172 -10.04 -6.13 10.32
N ASP A 173 -9.71 -4.84 10.15
CA ASP A 173 -10.45 -3.94 9.25
C ASP A 173 -10.57 -4.49 7.83
N ASN A 174 -9.55 -5.21 7.37
CA ASN A 174 -9.47 -5.82 6.04
C ASN A 174 -10.03 -7.24 5.96
N LEU A 175 -10.57 -7.78 7.05
CA LEU A 175 -11.27 -9.06 7.03
C LEU A 175 -12.65 -8.88 6.38
N SER A 176 -13.07 -9.90 5.62
CA SER A 176 -14.44 -9.96 5.09
C SER A 176 -15.47 -9.96 6.24
N ARG A 177 -16.70 -9.51 5.98
CA ARG A 177 -17.82 -9.59 6.95
C ARG A 177 -17.98 -10.99 7.53
N TRP A 178 -17.84 -12.02 6.69
CA TRP A 178 -17.88 -13.42 7.13
C TRP A 178 -16.74 -13.76 8.10
N ASN A 179 -15.50 -13.37 7.77
CA ASN A 179 -14.35 -13.60 8.65
C ASN A 179 -14.46 -12.82 9.97
N LYS A 180 -15.02 -11.60 9.94
CA LYS A 180 -15.32 -10.80 11.15
C LYS A 180 -16.38 -11.49 12.01
N PHE A 181 -17.44 -12.00 11.39
CA PHE A 181 -18.49 -12.77 12.08
C PHE A 181 -17.92 -14.04 12.71
N GLN A 182 -17.10 -14.81 11.98
CA GLN A 182 -16.43 -15.98 12.53
C GLN A 182 -15.49 -15.63 13.69
N ARG A 183 -14.76 -14.51 13.61
CA ARG A 183 -13.92 -14.00 14.71
C ARG A 183 -14.73 -13.62 15.95
N ALA A 184 -15.93 -13.06 15.78
CA ALA A 184 -16.82 -12.72 16.89
C ALA A 184 -17.44 -13.96 17.56
N LEU A 185 -17.71 -15.02 16.79
CA LEU A 185 -18.28 -16.26 17.30
C LEU A 185 -17.26 -17.25 17.87
N SER A 186 -15.98 -17.09 17.52
CA SER A 186 -14.93 -17.95 18.05
C SER A 186 -14.40 -17.37 19.36
N VAL A 187 -14.33 -18.21 20.41
CA VAL A 187 -13.70 -17.89 21.71
C VAL A 187 -12.16 -17.80 21.57
N GLY A 188 -11.65 -17.47 20.38
CA GLY A 188 -10.23 -17.49 20.02
C GLY A 188 -9.96 -16.95 18.62
N LYS A 189 -8.68 -16.62 18.36
CA LYS A 189 -8.15 -15.92 17.18
C LYS A 189 -8.51 -16.60 15.84
N PHE A 190 -9.66 -16.26 15.28
CA PHE A 190 -10.04 -16.56 13.90
C PHE A 190 -9.92 -15.30 13.03
N PRO A 191 -9.46 -15.37 11.75
CA PRO A 191 -8.91 -16.54 11.06
C PRO A 191 -7.70 -17.13 11.78
N ARG A 192 -7.53 -18.46 11.68
CA ARG A 192 -6.35 -19.10 12.27
C ARG A 192 -5.10 -18.56 11.61
N ALA A 193 -4.10 -18.23 12.42
CA ALA A 193 -2.79 -17.87 11.92
C ALA A 193 -2.26 -18.97 11.00
N ASN A 194 -1.75 -18.56 9.83
CA ASN A 194 -1.24 -19.43 8.80
C ASN A 194 0.22 -19.12 8.44
N SER A 195 0.78 -18.03 8.96
CA SER A 195 2.18 -17.67 8.79
C SER A 195 2.79 -17.29 10.14
N SER A 196 4.12 -17.19 10.20
CA SER A 196 4.81 -16.79 11.42
C SER A 196 6.04 -15.95 11.14
N VAL A 197 6.50 -15.20 12.13
CA VAL A 197 7.79 -14.49 12.09
C VAL A 197 8.56 -14.79 13.37
N LYS A 198 9.84 -15.14 13.20
CA LYS A 198 10.81 -15.28 14.28
C LYS A 198 11.60 -13.99 14.40
N VAL A 199 11.56 -13.35 15.56
CA VAL A 199 12.11 -12.01 15.79
C VAL A 199 13.45 -12.11 16.53
N PHE A 200 14.47 -11.52 15.93
CA PHE A 200 15.77 -11.29 16.56
C PHE A 200 15.99 -9.82 16.83
N ASP A 201 16.79 -9.49 17.85
CA ASP A 201 17.32 -8.14 18.06
C ASP A 201 18.61 -7.92 17.24
N ARG A 202 19.22 -6.74 17.41
CA ARG A 202 20.46 -6.37 16.71
C ARG A 202 21.67 -7.22 17.13
N ASP A 203 21.63 -7.80 18.33
CA ASP A 203 22.68 -8.70 18.83
C ASP A 203 22.45 -10.15 18.38
N GLY A 204 21.41 -10.41 17.57
CA GLY A 204 21.06 -11.75 17.10
C GLY A 204 20.38 -12.60 18.18
N ARG A 205 19.86 -12.00 19.25
CA ARG A 205 19.15 -12.71 20.32
C ARG A 205 17.66 -12.75 20.04
N LEU A 206 17.00 -13.83 20.48
CA LEU A 206 15.56 -13.98 20.33
C LEU A 206 14.81 -13.01 21.22
N VAL A 207 13.81 -12.33 20.64
CA VAL A 207 12.98 -11.37 21.38
C VAL A 207 11.68 -12.01 21.80
N ARG A 208 11.48 -12.20 23.10
CA ARG A 208 10.21 -12.64 23.69
C ARG A 208 9.29 -11.45 23.94
N GLY A 209 8.00 -11.61 23.64
CA GLY A 209 6.99 -10.58 23.88
C GLY A 209 7.03 -9.39 22.91
N ALA A 210 7.81 -9.47 21.84
CA ALA A 210 7.77 -8.50 20.75
C ALA A 210 6.38 -8.50 20.13
N GLU A 211 5.82 -7.31 19.93
CA GLU A 211 4.56 -7.13 19.24
C GLU A 211 4.79 -7.15 17.73
N VAL A 212 3.97 -7.93 17.03
CA VAL A 212 3.96 -8.06 15.58
C VAL A 212 2.58 -7.68 15.10
N ILE A 213 2.51 -6.62 14.30
CA ILE A 213 1.27 -6.07 13.74
C ILE A 213 1.33 -6.24 12.22
N VAL A 214 0.34 -6.88 11.63
CA VAL A 214 0.12 -6.88 10.19
C VAL A 214 -1.07 -5.97 9.91
N ALA A 215 -0.82 -4.86 9.21
CA ALA A 215 -1.76 -3.77 9.04
C ALA A 215 -3.15 -4.24 8.57
N GLY A 216 -4.19 -3.90 9.35
CA GLY A 216 -5.58 -4.24 9.06
C GLY A 216 -5.97 -5.72 9.16
N LEU A 217 -5.06 -6.59 9.61
CA LEU A 217 -5.32 -8.02 9.73
C LEU A 217 -5.26 -8.50 11.18
N ASP A 218 -4.07 -8.51 11.77
CA ASP A 218 -3.85 -9.16 13.06
C ASP A 218 -2.71 -8.53 13.86
N ARG A 219 -2.80 -8.74 15.18
CA ARG A 219 -1.81 -8.33 16.16
C ARG A 219 -1.47 -9.52 17.04
N SER A 220 -0.19 -9.82 17.13
CA SER A 220 0.33 -10.95 17.87
C SER A 220 1.56 -10.58 18.69
N LYS A 221 1.97 -11.47 19.58
CA LYS A 221 3.20 -11.31 20.37
C LYS A 221 4.06 -12.55 20.22
N THR A 222 5.37 -12.37 20.21
CA THR A 222 6.31 -13.49 20.18
C THR A 222 6.23 -14.30 21.46
N ASP A 223 6.28 -15.62 21.32
CA ASP A 223 6.32 -16.56 22.42
C ASP A 223 7.73 -16.67 23.05
N ARG A 224 7.95 -17.68 23.91
CA ARG A 224 9.24 -17.93 24.54
C ARG A 224 10.36 -18.29 23.56
N TYR A 225 10.03 -18.65 22.33
CA TYR A 225 10.95 -19.00 21.25
C TYR A 225 11.15 -17.84 20.27
N GLY A 226 10.63 -16.65 20.59
CA GLY A 226 10.73 -15.48 19.72
C GLY A 226 9.82 -15.55 18.49
N VAL A 227 8.80 -16.41 18.49
CA VAL A 227 7.92 -16.63 17.32
C VAL A 227 6.56 -16.00 17.55
N ALA A 228 6.12 -15.15 16.62
CA ALA A 228 4.75 -14.65 16.56
C ALA A 228 4.03 -15.27 15.35
N LYS A 229 2.78 -15.68 15.54
CA LYS A 229 1.94 -16.24 14.48
C LYS A 229 0.87 -15.23 14.09
N PHE A 230 0.64 -15.09 12.79
CA PHE A 230 -0.32 -14.14 12.22
C PHE A 230 -1.04 -14.75 11.01
N TYR A 231 -2.14 -14.11 10.61
CA TYR A 231 -2.91 -14.48 9.43
C TYR A 231 -2.57 -13.58 8.24
N VAL A 232 -2.31 -14.19 7.09
CA VAL A 232 -2.21 -13.52 5.78
C VAL A 232 -3.18 -14.21 4.81
N PRO A 233 -4.15 -13.50 4.21
CA PRO A 233 -5.16 -14.12 3.38
C PRO A 233 -4.65 -14.58 2.02
N HIS A 234 -3.68 -13.86 1.45
CA HIS A 234 -3.12 -14.13 0.13
C HIS A 234 -1.78 -13.46 -0.03
N THR A 235 -1.05 -13.95 -1.02
CA THR A 235 0.23 -13.44 -1.50
C THR A 235 -0.02 -11.99 -1.99
N ALA A 236 0.48 -10.98 -1.24
CA ALA A 236 0.41 -9.54 -1.60
C ALA A 236 1.46 -8.68 -0.85
N CYS A 237 1.46 -7.37 -1.10
CA CYS A 237 2.23 -6.39 -0.35
C CYS A 237 1.48 -5.98 0.93
N TYR A 238 2.16 -5.99 2.09
CA TYR A 238 1.61 -5.66 3.40
C TYR A 238 2.58 -4.77 4.19
N ALA A 239 2.03 -3.96 5.08
CA ALA A 239 2.83 -3.32 6.12
C ALA A 239 2.85 -4.18 7.39
N MET A 240 4.06 -4.44 7.89
CA MET A 240 4.30 -5.12 9.16
C MET A 240 5.03 -4.19 10.14
N VAL A 241 4.61 -4.19 11.40
CA VAL A 241 5.31 -3.48 12.48
C VAL A 241 5.88 -4.49 13.45
N ILE A 242 7.17 -4.36 13.75
CA ILE A 242 7.84 -5.08 14.83
C ILE A 242 8.19 -4.10 15.93
N ARG A 243 7.69 -4.34 17.14
CA ARG A 243 7.88 -3.45 18.29
C ARG A 243 8.27 -4.21 19.55
N TYR A 244 9.37 -3.81 20.18
CA TYR A 244 9.81 -4.35 21.48
C TYR A 244 10.71 -3.34 22.18
N GLU A 245 10.60 -3.24 23.51
CA GLU A 245 11.38 -2.30 24.32
C GLU A 245 11.40 -0.87 23.73
N LYS A 246 12.57 -0.40 23.26
CA LYS A 246 12.79 0.91 22.61
C LYS A 246 12.90 0.80 21.08
N HIS A 247 12.69 -0.38 20.53
CA HIS A 247 12.78 -0.66 19.10
C HIS A 247 11.39 -0.67 18.46
N GLN A 248 11.26 0.04 17.35
CA GLN A 248 10.11 -0.03 16.46
C GLN A 248 10.63 0.06 15.04
N GLU A 249 10.27 -0.92 14.21
CA GLU A 249 10.55 -0.91 12.79
C GLU A 249 9.28 -1.20 12.00
N ILE A 250 9.07 -0.40 10.96
CA ILE A 250 7.94 -0.53 10.06
C ILE A 250 8.47 -1.05 8.74
N LEU A 251 8.12 -2.29 8.46
CA LEU A 251 8.37 -2.95 7.20
C LEU A 251 7.19 -2.62 6.30
N TYR A 252 7.26 -1.46 5.65
CA TYR A 252 6.07 -0.84 5.05
C TYR A 252 5.56 -1.62 3.84
N GLU A 253 6.42 -2.02 2.90
CA GLU A 253 6.03 -2.79 1.70
C GLU A 253 6.68 -4.17 1.68
N GLU A 254 6.23 -5.06 2.57
CA GLU A 254 6.70 -6.44 2.61
C GLU A 254 5.83 -7.38 1.79
N TRP A 255 6.49 -8.28 1.07
CA TRP A 255 5.81 -9.28 0.28
C TRP A 255 5.51 -10.51 1.14
N LEU A 256 4.30 -10.58 1.70
CA LEU A 256 3.88 -11.69 2.55
C LEU A 256 3.01 -12.70 1.79
N SER A 257 3.22 -13.98 2.10
CA SER A 257 2.47 -15.11 1.58
C SER A 257 1.91 -15.97 2.72
N PRO A 258 0.73 -16.60 2.52
CA PRO A 258 0.22 -17.60 3.44
C PRO A 258 1.19 -18.78 3.58
N SER A 259 1.19 -19.44 4.74
CA SER A 259 1.95 -20.68 4.97
C SER A 259 3.47 -20.51 4.91
N ILE A 260 3.97 -19.29 5.17
CA ILE A 260 5.41 -19.00 5.20
C ILE A 260 5.86 -18.65 6.62
N ASN A 261 7.05 -19.14 6.96
CA ASN A 261 7.77 -18.76 8.17
C ASN A 261 8.83 -17.74 7.81
N TYR A 262 8.75 -16.57 8.41
CA TYR A 262 9.67 -15.46 8.20
C TYR A 262 10.68 -15.37 9.34
N ILE A 263 11.83 -14.80 9.05
CA ILE A 263 12.82 -14.38 10.02
C ILE A 263 12.96 -12.87 9.91
N TYR A 264 12.77 -12.20 11.04
CA TYR A 264 13.01 -10.77 11.15
C TYR A 264 14.35 -10.51 11.83
N ARG A 265 15.17 -9.66 11.22
CA ARG A 265 16.36 -9.05 11.80
C ARG A 265 16.31 -7.55 11.55
N PRO A 266 16.59 -6.69 12.55
CA PRO A 266 16.51 -5.25 12.36
C PRO A 266 17.38 -4.76 11.22
N GLY A 267 16.80 -3.94 10.34
CA GLY A 267 17.55 -3.29 9.27
C GLY A 267 18.64 -2.36 9.82
N PRO A 268 19.57 -1.87 8.96
CA PRO A 268 20.56 -0.89 9.37
C PRO A 268 19.88 0.36 9.94
N ILE A 269 20.51 1.00 10.93
CA ILE A 269 20.02 2.27 11.47
C ILE A 269 20.28 3.33 10.40
N ILE A 270 19.20 3.84 9.82
CA ILE A 270 19.24 4.80 8.73
C ILE A 270 18.42 6.03 9.13
N THR A 271 18.89 7.19 8.71
CA THR A 271 18.12 8.44 8.86
C THR A 271 16.85 8.37 8.02
N PRO A 272 15.78 9.11 8.39
CA PRO A 272 14.59 9.19 7.57
C PRO A 272 14.91 9.59 6.11
N GLU A 273 15.87 10.47 5.88
CA GLU A 273 16.32 10.87 4.53
C GLU A 273 17.01 9.73 3.76
N GLN A 274 17.66 8.80 4.45
CA GLN A 274 18.25 7.60 3.86
C GLN A 274 17.19 6.53 3.56
N HIS A 275 16.11 6.46 4.36
CA HIS A 275 15.01 5.49 4.15
C HIS A 275 14.36 5.62 2.76
N TYR A 276 14.30 6.83 2.20
CA TYR A 276 13.69 7.12 0.90
C TYR A 276 14.70 7.22 -0.25
N LYS A 277 15.99 6.95 -0.02
CA LYS A 277 16.95 6.77 -1.11
C LYS A 277 16.89 5.32 -1.57
N GLY A 278 16.46 5.10 -2.81
CA GLY A 278 16.32 3.76 -3.40
C GLY A 278 17.57 2.92 -3.15
N GLY A 279 17.43 1.83 -2.38
CA GLY A 279 18.52 0.94 -1.99
C GLY A 279 18.71 0.71 -0.49
N VAL A 280 17.96 1.38 0.40
CA VAL A 280 18.15 1.24 1.86
C VAL A 280 17.01 0.49 2.59
N ARG A 281 15.96 0.03 1.90
CA ARG A 281 15.08 -1.02 2.45
C ARG A 281 15.85 -2.34 2.48
N ALA A 282 16.60 -2.51 3.56
CA ALA A 282 17.33 -3.72 3.85
C ALA A 282 16.37 -4.90 4.02
N MET A 283 16.87 -6.09 3.70
CA MET A 283 16.22 -7.39 3.85
C MET A 283 15.99 -7.74 5.33
N ALA A 284 15.25 -6.90 6.05
CA ALA A 284 14.94 -7.08 7.45
C ALA A 284 14.00 -8.28 7.66
N LEU A 285 13.29 -8.69 6.60
CA LEU A 285 12.45 -9.87 6.57
C LEU A 285 12.96 -10.85 5.51
N GLU A 286 13.25 -12.07 5.94
CA GLU A 286 13.70 -13.16 5.08
C GLU A 286 12.74 -14.35 5.22
N ILE A 287 12.65 -15.19 4.20
CA ILE A 287 11.98 -16.48 4.30
C ILE A 287 12.92 -17.43 5.04
N SER A 288 12.44 -18.10 6.07
CA SER A 288 13.19 -19.20 6.69
C SER A 288 13.32 -20.32 5.67
N GLU A 289 14.54 -20.60 5.23
CA GLU A 289 14.83 -21.88 4.60
C GLU A 289 14.51 -22.99 5.60
N MET A 290 13.87 -24.06 5.14
CA MET A 290 13.53 -25.23 5.95
C MET A 290 14.78 -26.06 6.26
#